data_AF-A0A7X7PST2-F1
#
_entry.id   AF-A0A7X7PST2-F1
#
_cell.length_a   1.000
_cell.length_b   1.000
_cell.length_c   1.000
_cell.angle_alpha   90.00
_cell.angle_beta   90.00
_cell.angle_gamma   90.00
#
_symmetry.space_group_name_H-M   'P 1'
#
loop_
_entity.id
_entity.type
_entity.pdbx_description
1 polymer ?
#
loop_
_entity_poly.entity_id
_entity_poly.type
_entity_poly.pdbx_seq_one_letter_code
_entity_poly.pdbx_strand_id
1 'polypeptide(L)'
;KTVRRIYPVAIAVGLGIAVALGSTTAVGWINWNYSGYERKAPWADYRATLDFLETLPHGRVMWEHSPTLDKFGTPRIFELIPYWTDQPTMEGTLMESSFTAPYHYVNQAELSLQPSHAIGSVQYPPRNTMDGVTHLQFMNIPYMIAVSPEVTESLRADARVDFLAQFDTMSVFRISGTRGYVEVMQNEPVRVKTENWRDTIVPWYKDVSSLPVAVLWDRGEPELQRFEEVLQDQVTNLPITPIASEGQVLTETVENERIIFETTAIGQPHWIKMSYFPNWKVKGAEGPFVVSPSFMMVIPTEREVTLYYGSTASNTVGQVLTVIGWAVVLSVLLIELVRWRRRAKTEPLLLDS
;
A
#
# COMPACT_ATOMS: atom_id res chain seq x y z
N LYS A 1 -15.22 -20.39 48.12
CA LYS A 1 -15.78 -19.68 46.93
C LYS A 1 -14.78 -19.56 45.76
N THR A 2 -13.47 -19.57 46.00
CA THR A 2 -12.41 -19.42 44.98
C THR A 2 -12.19 -20.67 44.09
N VAL A 3 -12.33 -21.87 44.67
CA VAL A 3 -12.09 -23.15 43.97
C VAL A 3 -13.09 -23.40 42.83
N ARG A 4 -14.34 -22.91 42.95
CA ARG A 4 -15.41 -23.13 41.95
C ARG A 4 -15.26 -22.30 40.66
N ARG A 5 -14.35 -21.30 40.63
CA ARG A 5 -14.04 -20.47 39.45
C ARG A 5 -12.82 -20.95 38.66
N ILE A 6 -12.01 -21.84 39.22
CA ILE A 6 -10.77 -22.34 38.59
C ILE A 6 -11.08 -23.49 37.61
N TYR A 7 -12.05 -24.36 37.94
CA TYR A 7 -12.46 -25.47 37.09
C TYR A 7 -12.90 -25.08 35.67
N PRO A 8 -13.76 -24.06 35.44
CA PRO A 8 -14.14 -23.69 34.07
C PRO A 8 -12.95 -23.18 33.25
N VAL A 9 -11.99 -22.48 33.86
CA VAL A 9 -10.76 -22.02 33.17
C VAL A 9 -9.84 -23.21 32.87
N ALA A 10 -9.63 -24.10 33.84
CA ALA A 10 -8.81 -25.29 33.64
C ALA A 10 -9.41 -26.27 32.62
N ILE A 11 -10.73 -26.41 32.58
CA ILE A 11 -11.46 -27.21 31.59
C ILE A 11 -11.39 -26.55 30.21
N ALA A 12 -11.56 -25.23 30.11
CA ALA A 12 -11.43 -24.51 28.84
C ALA A 12 -10.00 -24.58 28.29
N VAL A 13 -8.98 -24.44 29.15
CA VAL A 13 -7.57 -24.63 28.77
C VAL A 13 -7.31 -26.09 28.38
N GLY A 14 -7.84 -27.06 29.12
CA GLY A 14 -7.73 -28.48 28.80
C GLY A 14 -8.39 -28.85 27.46
N LEU A 15 -9.59 -28.32 27.18
CA LEU A 15 -10.25 -28.47 25.88
C LEU A 15 -9.49 -27.75 24.77
N GLY A 16 -8.95 -26.55 25.02
CA GLY A 16 -8.11 -25.84 24.06
C GLY A 16 -6.85 -26.61 23.71
N ILE A 17 -6.19 -27.21 24.71
CA ILE A 17 -5.03 -28.09 24.51
C ILE A 17 -5.43 -29.37 23.79
N ALA A 18 -6.54 -30.02 24.16
CA ALA A 18 -7.01 -31.24 23.52
C ALA A 18 -7.43 -31.00 22.05
N VAL A 19 -8.03 -29.86 21.74
CA VAL A 19 -8.36 -29.46 20.36
C VAL A 19 -7.10 -29.08 19.58
N ALA A 20 -6.16 -28.35 20.18
CA ALA A 20 -4.90 -27.97 19.54
C ALA A 20 -3.97 -29.16 19.29
N LEU A 21 -3.93 -30.14 20.20
CA LEU A 21 -3.09 -31.35 20.08
C LEU A 21 -3.80 -32.52 19.39
N GLY A 22 -5.14 -32.54 19.39
CA GLY A 22 -5.94 -33.60 18.78
C GLY A 22 -6.35 -33.33 17.34
N SER A 23 -6.31 -32.08 16.89
CA SER A 23 -6.61 -31.71 15.50
C SER A 23 -5.33 -31.74 14.66
N THR A 24 -5.18 -32.80 13.86
CA THR A 24 -4.10 -32.90 12.85
C THR A 24 -4.11 -31.72 11.88
N THR A 25 -5.29 -31.17 11.58
CA THR A 25 -5.46 -29.95 10.78
C THR A 25 -4.88 -28.72 11.47
N ALA A 26 -5.16 -28.52 12.77
CA ALA A 26 -4.64 -27.38 13.52
C ALA A 26 -3.11 -27.46 13.68
N VAL A 27 -2.58 -28.63 14.04
CA VAL A 27 -1.13 -28.86 14.13
C VAL A 27 -0.46 -28.66 12.77
N GLY A 28 -1.05 -29.18 11.69
CA GLY A 28 -0.56 -28.99 10.33
C GLY A 28 -0.54 -27.51 9.93
N TRP A 29 -1.62 -26.78 10.20
CA TRP A 29 -1.72 -25.34 9.95
C TRP A 29 -0.68 -24.54 10.74
N ILE A 30 -0.49 -24.84 12.04
CA ILE A 30 0.51 -24.17 12.88
C ILE A 30 1.91 -24.44 12.31
N ASN A 31 2.26 -25.70 12.05
CA ASN A 31 3.56 -26.05 11.49
C ASN A 31 3.79 -25.41 10.12
N TRP A 32 2.75 -25.31 9.30
CA TRP A 32 2.83 -24.63 8.00
C TRP A 32 3.17 -23.15 8.16
N ASN A 33 2.39 -22.42 8.97
CA ASN A 33 2.54 -20.97 9.06
C ASN A 33 3.73 -20.53 9.91
N TYR A 34 4.13 -21.33 10.92
CA TYR A 34 5.19 -20.97 11.87
C TYR A 34 6.54 -21.65 11.62
N SER A 35 6.67 -22.48 10.57
CA SER A 35 7.97 -23.07 10.22
C SER A 35 9.00 -22.06 9.69
N GLY A 36 8.55 -20.88 9.26
CA GLY A 36 9.39 -19.86 8.62
C GLY A 36 9.57 -20.12 7.13
N TYR A 37 9.89 -19.06 6.39
CA TYR A 37 10.11 -19.13 4.94
C TYR A 37 11.35 -19.98 4.61
N GLU A 38 12.39 -19.88 5.43
CA GLU A 38 13.70 -20.52 5.27
C GLU A 38 13.64 -22.06 5.34
N ARG A 39 12.57 -22.61 5.92
CA ARG A 39 12.35 -24.06 6.00
C ARG A 39 11.52 -24.59 4.84
N LYS A 40 10.98 -23.73 3.99
CA LYS A 40 10.20 -24.15 2.82
C LYS A 40 11.16 -24.62 1.73
N ALA A 41 10.82 -25.74 1.09
CA ALA A 41 11.66 -26.31 0.02
C ALA A 41 12.03 -25.29 -1.08
N PRO A 42 11.11 -24.43 -1.57
CA PRO A 42 11.45 -23.44 -2.59
C PRO A 42 12.02 -22.11 -2.03
N TRP A 43 12.43 -22.04 -0.75
CA TRP A 43 12.98 -20.82 -0.15
C TRP A 43 14.06 -20.14 -0.98
N ALA A 44 15.02 -20.93 -1.51
CA ALA A 44 16.12 -20.40 -2.31
C ALA A 44 15.66 -19.64 -3.54
N ASP A 45 14.56 -20.08 -4.17
CA ASP A 45 13.97 -19.43 -5.35
C ASP A 45 13.37 -18.07 -5.01
N TYR A 46 12.65 -17.99 -3.89
CA TYR A 46 12.08 -16.75 -3.37
C TYR A 46 13.17 -15.77 -2.93
N ARG A 47 14.18 -16.23 -2.18
CA ARG A 47 15.29 -15.38 -1.78
C ARG A 47 16.07 -14.85 -2.98
N ALA A 48 16.38 -15.68 -3.98
CA ALA A 48 17.06 -15.24 -5.19
C ALA A 48 16.26 -14.19 -5.99
N THR A 49 14.92 -14.34 -6.03
CA THR A 49 14.04 -13.34 -6.66
C THR A 49 14.10 -12.00 -5.92
N LEU A 50 14.06 -12.02 -4.57
CA LEU A 50 14.16 -10.82 -3.75
C LEU A 50 15.55 -10.16 -3.85
N ASP A 51 16.62 -10.95 -3.81
CA ASP A 51 18.00 -10.46 -4.01
C ASP A 51 18.13 -9.74 -5.35
N PHE A 52 17.52 -10.27 -6.41
CA PHE A 52 17.50 -9.60 -7.71
C PHE A 52 16.72 -8.28 -7.69
N LEU A 53 15.54 -8.24 -7.07
CA LEU A 53 14.74 -7.01 -6.94
C LEU A 53 15.49 -5.90 -6.18
N GLU A 54 16.27 -6.26 -5.16
CA GLU A 54 17.12 -5.33 -4.40
C GLU A 54 18.18 -4.64 -5.27
N THR A 55 18.64 -5.29 -6.34
CA THR A 55 19.61 -4.69 -7.28
C THR A 55 19.00 -3.68 -8.26
N LEU A 56 17.67 -3.65 -8.40
CA LEU A 56 16.99 -2.78 -9.35
C LEU A 56 16.85 -1.36 -8.79
N PRO A 57 16.76 -0.33 -9.66
CA PRO A 57 16.38 1.02 -9.22
C PRO A 57 15.08 1.01 -8.40
N HIS A 58 14.96 1.87 -7.40
CA HIS A 58 13.78 1.94 -6.53
C HIS A 58 12.48 2.13 -7.33
N GLY A 59 11.46 1.32 -7.06
CA GLY A 59 10.19 1.34 -7.76
C GLY A 59 9.18 0.33 -7.22
N ARG A 60 7.89 0.67 -7.30
CA ARG A 60 6.82 -0.23 -6.82
C ARG A 60 6.81 -1.54 -7.58
N VAL A 61 6.52 -2.62 -6.85
CA VAL A 61 6.42 -3.97 -7.39
C VAL A 61 4.97 -4.46 -7.33
N MET A 62 4.39 -4.70 -8.50
CA MET A 62 3.20 -5.53 -8.66
C MET A 62 3.60 -7.00 -8.73
N TRP A 63 2.72 -7.89 -8.30
CA TRP A 63 2.94 -9.33 -8.41
C TRP A 63 1.63 -10.05 -8.74
N GLU A 64 1.74 -11.13 -9.51
CA GLU A 64 0.62 -12.01 -9.83
C GLU A 64 0.18 -12.77 -8.59
N HIS A 65 -1.11 -12.66 -8.25
CA HIS A 65 -1.69 -13.52 -7.24
C HIS A 65 -1.87 -14.94 -7.81
N SER A 66 -1.33 -15.93 -7.09
CA SER A 66 -1.47 -17.33 -7.45
C SER A 66 -1.50 -18.22 -6.21
N PRO A 67 -2.46 -19.15 -6.09
CA PRO A 67 -2.47 -20.19 -5.07
C PRO A 67 -1.19 -21.04 -5.05
N THR A 68 -0.47 -21.16 -6.17
CA THR A 68 0.82 -21.86 -6.24
C THR A 68 1.85 -21.25 -5.30
N LEU A 69 1.75 -19.95 -4.99
CA LEU A 69 2.64 -19.28 -4.05
C LEU A 69 2.49 -19.81 -2.61
N ASP A 70 1.39 -20.50 -2.28
CA ASP A 70 1.23 -21.11 -0.95
C ASP A 70 2.37 -22.08 -0.61
N LYS A 71 3.05 -22.70 -1.60
CA LYS A 71 4.23 -23.56 -1.35
C LYS A 71 5.38 -22.86 -0.60
N PHE A 72 5.40 -21.53 -0.61
CA PHE A 72 6.33 -20.70 0.16
C PHE A 72 5.81 -20.38 1.57
N GLY A 73 4.65 -20.88 1.98
CA GLY A 73 4.02 -20.71 3.29
C GLY A 73 2.76 -19.85 3.29
N THR A 74 2.52 -19.06 2.24
CA THR A 74 1.31 -18.24 2.05
C THR A 74 1.24 -17.75 0.60
N PRO A 75 0.05 -17.57 0.01
CA PRO A 75 -0.06 -16.94 -1.31
C PRO A 75 0.34 -15.45 -1.31
N ARG A 76 0.59 -14.85 -0.13
CA ARG A 76 0.85 -13.42 0.09
C ARG A 76 2.33 -13.10 0.33
N ILE A 77 3.25 -13.96 -0.13
CA ILE A 77 4.69 -13.81 0.17
C ILE A 77 5.27 -12.46 -0.24
N PHE A 78 4.76 -11.83 -1.29
CA PHE A 78 5.30 -10.57 -1.82
C PHE A 78 4.80 -9.33 -1.08
N GLU A 79 3.96 -9.47 -0.06
CA GLU A 79 3.69 -8.37 0.88
C GLU A 79 4.92 -8.00 1.72
N LEU A 80 5.89 -8.92 1.84
CA LEU A 80 7.13 -8.72 2.59
C LEU A 80 8.30 -8.25 1.73
N ILE A 81 8.09 -7.87 0.46
CA ILE A 81 9.16 -7.28 -0.37
C ILE A 81 9.90 -6.13 0.38
N PRO A 82 9.22 -5.18 1.04
CA PRO A 82 9.91 -4.09 1.75
C PRO A 82 10.67 -4.51 3.01
N TYR A 83 10.42 -5.73 3.51
CA TYR A 83 11.19 -6.26 4.65
C TYR A 83 12.54 -6.85 4.17
N TRP A 84 12.57 -7.41 2.97
CA TRP A 84 13.75 -8.08 2.42
C TRP A 84 14.59 -7.23 1.46
N THR A 85 14.01 -6.13 0.98
CA THR A 85 14.58 -5.22 -0.02
C THR A 85 14.15 -3.79 0.30
N ASP A 86 14.72 -2.79 -0.39
CA ASP A 86 14.25 -1.40 -0.32
C ASP A 86 13.08 -1.10 -1.28
N GLN A 87 12.51 -2.11 -1.96
CA GLN A 87 11.43 -1.91 -2.92
C GLN A 87 10.05 -1.84 -2.24
N PRO A 88 9.16 -0.92 -2.64
CA PRO A 88 7.77 -0.95 -2.21
C PRO A 88 6.99 -2.07 -2.89
N THR A 89 6.03 -2.66 -2.18
CA THR A 89 5.05 -3.60 -2.75
C THR A 89 3.70 -2.90 -2.96
N MET A 90 2.92 -3.38 -3.93
CA MET A 90 1.57 -2.88 -4.18
C MET A 90 0.50 -3.40 -3.21
N GLU A 91 0.81 -4.46 -2.45
CA GLU A 91 -0.14 -5.10 -1.55
C GLU A 91 0.48 -5.34 -0.18
N GLY A 92 -0.32 -5.13 0.87
CA GLY A 92 0.08 -5.34 2.25
C GLY A 92 -1.11 -5.69 3.14
N THR A 93 -0.82 -6.01 4.39
CA THR A 93 -1.85 -6.27 5.39
C THR A 93 -2.66 -4.99 5.66
N LEU A 94 -3.96 -5.12 5.92
CA LEU A 94 -4.93 -4.01 6.07
C LEU A 94 -5.34 -3.31 4.76
N MET A 95 -5.33 -4.03 3.64
CA MET A 95 -5.79 -3.57 2.32
C MET A 95 -7.08 -2.73 2.33
N GLU A 96 -8.08 -3.11 3.13
CA GLU A 96 -9.39 -2.42 3.19
C GLU A 96 -9.30 -0.98 3.74
N SER A 97 -8.21 -0.63 4.40
CA SER A 97 -7.99 0.73 4.92
C SER A 97 -7.48 1.70 3.85
N SER A 98 -6.99 1.20 2.71
CA SER A 98 -6.45 2.03 1.64
C SER A 98 -7.55 2.47 0.68
N PHE A 99 -7.62 3.77 0.43
CA PHE A 99 -8.62 4.35 -0.47
C PHE A 99 -8.40 3.95 -1.94
N THR A 100 -7.18 3.52 -2.29
CA THR A 100 -6.83 3.02 -3.62
C THR A 100 -6.96 1.50 -3.77
N ALA A 101 -7.33 0.75 -2.72
CA ALA A 101 -7.36 -0.71 -2.76
C ALA A 101 -8.24 -1.30 -3.87
N PRO A 102 -9.47 -0.81 -4.16
CA PRO A 102 -10.31 -1.36 -5.24
C PRO A 102 -9.58 -1.41 -6.59
N TYR A 103 -8.75 -0.40 -6.87
CA TYR A 103 -8.05 -0.23 -8.14
C TYR A 103 -6.79 -1.08 -8.23
N HIS A 104 -6.09 -1.29 -7.10
CA HIS A 104 -5.05 -2.33 -7.03
C HIS A 104 -5.62 -3.71 -7.38
N TYR A 105 -6.80 -4.06 -6.87
CA TYR A 105 -7.41 -5.35 -7.18
C TYR A 105 -8.02 -5.43 -8.59
N VAL A 106 -8.28 -4.30 -9.27
CA VAL A 106 -8.49 -4.28 -10.72
C VAL A 106 -7.21 -4.72 -11.44
N ASN A 107 -6.06 -4.14 -11.09
CA ASN A 107 -4.76 -4.56 -11.65
C ASN A 107 -4.48 -6.03 -11.37
N GLN A 108 -4.77 -6.51 -10.16
CA GLN A 108 -4.58 -7.92 -9.80
C GLN A 108 -5.47 -8.83 -10.65
N ALA A 109 -6.73 -8.45 -10.90
CA ALA A 109 -7.63 -9.22 -11.77
C ALA A 109 -7.14 -9.30 -13.21
N GLU A 110 -6.55 -8.21 -13.73
CA GLU A 110 -6.00 -8.14 -15.08
C GLU A 110 -4.67 -8.88 -15.24
N LEU A 111 -3.87 -8.94 -14.17
CA LEU A 111 -2.49 -9.45 -14.18
C LEU A 111 -2.31 -10.79 -13.47
N SER A 112 -3.40 -11.47 -13.10
CA SER A 112 -3.34 -12.78 -12.46
C SER A 112 -4.24 -13.78 -13.16
N LEU A 113 -3.76 -15.03 -13.31
CA LEU A 113 -4.62 -16.12 -13.76
C LEU A 113 -5.72 -16.45 -12.74
N GLN A 114 -5.39 -16.37 -11.45
CA GLN A 114 -6.29 -16.69 -10.34
C GLN A 114 -6.24 -15.55 -9.30
N PRO A 115 -6.86 -14.38 -9.58
CA PRO A 115 -6.86 -13.25 -8.65
C PRO A 115 -7.64 -13.56 -7.36
N SER A 116 -7.31 -12.85 -6.27
CA SER A 116 -7.94 -13.03 -4.96
C SER A 116 -9.31 -12.36 -4.82
N HIS A 117 -9.54 -11.27 -5.55
CA HIS A 117 -10.76 -10.44 -5.45
C HIS A 117 -11.07 -9.99 -4.01
N ALA A 118 -10.06 -9.55 -3.26
CA ALA A 118 -10.17 -9.37 -1.82
C ALA A 118 -11.12 -8.24 -1.38
N ILE A 119 -11.34 -7.21 -2.21
CA ILE A 119 -12.29 -6.12 -1.87
C ILE A 119 -13.70 -6.51 -2.30
N GLY A 120 -14.61 -6.60 -1.31
CA GLY A 120 -16.01 -6.90 -1.55
C GLY A 120 -16.73 -5.82 -2.38
N SER A 121 -17.74 -6.26 -3.14
CA SER A 121 -18.64 -5.41 -3.95
C SER A 121 -17.99 -4.68 -5.14
N VAL A 122 -16.73 -4.98 -5.46
CA VAL A 122 -16.10 -4.49 -6.69
C VAL A 122 -16.38 -5.45 -7.84
N GLN A 123 -16.83 -4.92 -8.98
CA GLN A 123 -17.00 -5.71 -10.21
C GLN A 123 -15.68 -5.76 -10.98
N TYR A 124 -14.86 -6.77 -10.70
CA TYR A 124 -13.55 -6.95 -11.33
C TYR A 124 -13.66 -7.25 -12.84
N PRO A 125 -12.75 -6.72 -13.68
CA PRO A 125 -12.66 -7.14 -15.08
C PRO A 125 -12.10 -8.57 -15.19
N PRO A 126 -12.27 -9.22 -16.35
CA PRO A 126 -11.53 -10.44 -16.65
C PRO A 126 -10.03 -10.14 -16.80
N ARG A 127 -9.20 -11.20 -16.83
CA ARG A 127 -7.77 -11.07 -17.11
C ARG A 127 -7.53 -10.40 -18.47
N ASN A 128 -6.84 -9.26 -18.45
CA ASN A 128 -6.35 -8.56 -19.63
C ASN A 128 -5.01 -7.90 -19.28
N THR A 129 -3.92 -8.58 -19.60
CA THR A 129 -2.55 -8.14 -19.32
C THR A 129 -2.18 -6.85 -20.05
N MET A 130 -2.76 -6.58 -21.23
CA MET A 130 -2.53 -5.33 -21.97
C MET A 130 -3.07 -4.12 -21.20
N ASP A 131 -4.29 -4.24 -20.67
CA ASP A 131 -4.90 -3.19 -19.84
C ASP A 131 -4.16 -3.09 -18.49
N GLY A 132 -3.81 -4.24 -17.89
CA GLY A 132 -3.00 -4.29 -16.69
C GLY A 132 -1.68 -3.54 -16.83
N VAL A 133 -0.93 -3.73 -17.93
CA VAL A 133 0.30 -2.96 -18.21
C VAL A 133 0.01 -1.46 -18.33
N THR A 134 -1.10 -1.08 -18.96
CA THR A 134 -1.53 0.34 -19.04
C THR A 134 -1.79 0.91 -17.64
N HIS A 135 -2.44 0.14 -16.75
CA HIS A 135 -2.66 0.54 -15.36
C HIS A 135 -1.39 0.62 -14.55
N LEU A 136 -0.42 -0.28 -14.76
CA LEU A 136 0.90 -0.20 -14.11
C LEU A 136 1.66 1.08 -14.54
N GLN A 137 1.61 1.44 -15.83
CA GLN A 137 2.15 2.71 -16.32
C GLN A 137 1.45 3.91 -15.66
N PHE A 138 0.11 3.91 -15.67
CA PHE A 138 -0.69 4.97 -15.08
C PHE A 138 -0.40 5.13 -13.58
N MET A 139 -0.28 4.04 -12.84
CA MET A 139 0.04 4.07 -11.42
C MET A 139 1.53 4.18 -11.13
N ASN A 140 2.43 4.41 -12.09
CA ASN A 140 3.88 4.46 -11.82
C ASN A 140 4.40 3.22 -11.05
N ILE A 141 4.14 2.03 -11.59
CA ILE A 141 4.55 0.72 -11.05
C ILE A 141 5.52 0.07 -12.05
N PRO A 142 6.84 0.24 -11.87
CA PRO A 142 7.81 -0.16 -12.88
C PRO A 142 8.13 -1.66 -12.88
N TYR A 143 7.75 -2.44 -11.86
CA TYR A 143 8.10 -3.85 -11.78
C TYR A 143 6.88 -4.75 -11.62
N MET A 144 6.93 -5.90 -12.30
CA MET A 144 5.93 -6.96 -12.22
C MET A 144 6.62 -8.31 -11.99
N ILE A 145 6.12 -9.09 -11.03
CA ILE A 145 6.49 -10.49 -10.83
C ILE A 145 5.36 -11.37 -11.34
N ALA A 146 5.59 -12.17 -12.38
CA ALA A 146 4.64 -13.17 -12.85
C ALA A 146 5.01 -14.57 -12.35
N VAL A 147 4.01 -15.43 -12.25
CA VAL A 147 4.11 -16.81 -11.74
C VAL A 147 3.61 -17.81 -12.78
N SER A 148 2.47 -17.54 -13.43
CA SER A 148 1.88 -18.44 -14.41
C SER A 148 2.55 -18.31 -15.79
N PRO A 149 2.67 -19.39 -16.56
CA PRO A 149 3.09 -19.31 -17.97
C PRO A 149 2.20 -18.37 -18.78
N GLU A 150 0.88 -18.35 -18.53
CA GLU A 150 -0.08 -17.54 -19.27
C GLU A 150 0.15 -16.04 -19.10
N VAL A 151 0.40 -15.58 -17.86
CA VAL A 151 0.73 -14.17 -17.61
C VAL A 151 2.15 -13.86 -18.10
N THR A 152 3.10 -14.77 -17.87
CA THR A 152 4.50 -14.63 -18.30
C THR A 152 4.63 -14.46 -19.81
N GLU A 153 4.00 -15.33 -20.61
CA GLU A 153 4.02 -15.28 -22.07
C GLU A 153 3.32 -14.02 -22.59
N SER A 154 2.19 -13.65 -21.99
CA SER A 154 1.48 -12.45 -22.40
C SER A 154 2.25 -11.16 -22.09
N LEU A 155 2.97 -11.10 -20.97
CA LEU A 155 3.86 -9.97 -20.65
C LEU A 155 5.03 -9.90 -21.63
N ARG A 156 5.64 -11.05 -21.99
CA ARG A 156 6.72 -11.10 -22.99
C ARG A 156 6.30 -10.64 -24.39
N ALA A 157 5.01 -10.73 -24.70
CA ALA A 157 4.47 -10.30 -25.99
C ALA A 157 4.16 -8.79 -26.05
N ASP A 158 4.11 -8.10 -24.92
CA ASP A 158 3.83 -6.66 -24.86
C ASP A 158 5.11 -5.84 -25.05
N ALA A 159 5.14 -4.99 -26.08
CA ALA A 159 6.30 -4.18 -26.42
C ALA A 159 6.69 -3.14 -25.36
N ARG A 160 5.83 -2.90 -24.37
CA ARG A 160 6.08 -1.99 -23.24
C ARG A 160 6.74 -2.70 -22.06
N VAL A 161 6.97 -4.01 -22.16
CA VAL A 161 7.44 -4.85 -21.06
C VAL A 161 8.78 -5.47 -21.41
N ASP A 162 9.78 -5.19 -20.58
CA ASP A 162 11.10 -5.80 -20.68
C ASP A 162 11.19 -6.98 -19.71
N PHE A 163 11.53 -8.16 -20.23
CA PHE A 163 11.85 -9.30 -19.39
C PHE A 163 13.24 -9.12 -18.75
N LEU A 164 13.33 -9.23 -17.43
CA LEU A 164 14.57 -9.01 -16.69
C LEU A 164 15.24 -10.31 -16.23
N ALA A 165 14.47 -11.22 -15.61
CA ALA A 165 15.01 -12.43 -15.02
C ALA A 165 13.97 -13.55 -14.91
N GLN A 166 14.44 -14.80 -15.01
CA GLN A 166 13.67 -16.02 -14.76
C GLN A 166 14.25 -16.72 -13.52
N PHE A 167 13.37 -17.11 -12.62
CA PHE A 167 13.61 -17.99 -11.49
C PHE A 167 12.74 -19.26 -11.67
N ASP A 168 12.83 -20.24 -10.78
CA ASP A 168 12.08 -21.51 -10.91
C ASP A 168 10.57 -21.26 -10.99
N THR A 169 10.04 -20.42 -10.08
CA THR A 169 8.60 -20.12 -10.03
C THR A 169 8.24 -18.71 -10.50
N MET A 170 9.20 -17.79 -10.48
CA MET A 170 8.94 -16.36 -10.71
C MET A 170 9.64 -15.84 -11.96
N SER A 171 8.96 -14.94 -12.68
CA SER A 171 9.54 -14.14 -13.76
C SER A 171 9.44 -12.66 -13.39
N VAL A 172 10.55 -11.92 -13.48
CA VAL A 172 10.58 -10.49 -13.15
C VAL A 172 10.65 -9.67 -14.44
N PHE A 173 9.82 -8.63 -14.49
CA PHE A 173 9.68 -7.74 -15.65
C PHE A 173 9.80 -6.28 -15.24
N ARG A 174 10.22 -5.44 -16.18
CA ARG A 174 10.15 -3.98 -16.11
C ARG A 174 9.05 -3.46 -17.03
N ILE A 175 8.25 -2.54 -16.52
CA ILE A 175 7.23 -1.80 -17.27
C ILE A 175 7.83 -0.46 -17.70
N SER A 176 7.99 -0.29 -19.01
CA SER A 176 8.43 0.98 -19.60
C SER A 176 7.31 2.03 -19.51
N GLY A 177 7.67 3.33 -19.56
CA GLY A 177 6.68 4.42 -19.60
C GLY A 177 6.11 4.84 -18.24
N THR A 178 6.72 4.41 -17.14
CA THR A 178 6.49 4.95 -15.80
C THR A 178 7.24 6.29 -15.66
N ARG A 179 6.53 7.40 -15.41
CA ARG A 179 7.11 8.77 -15.52
C ARG A 179 7.27 9.50 -14.18
N GLY A 180 7.05 8.83 -13.06
CA GLY A 180 7.17 9.41 -11.72
C GLY A 180 5.86 9.43 -10.94
N TYR A 181 5.94 9.91 -9.70
CA TYR A 181 4.77 10.07 -8.83
C TYR A 181 4.04 11.39 -9.09
N VAL A 182 4.73 12.39 -9.63
CA VAL A 182 4.19 13.70 -9.96
C VAL A 182 4.22 13.90 -11.47
N GLU A 183 3.06 14.14 -12.08
CA GLU A 183 2.95 14.34 -13.53
C GLU A 183 2.00 15.50 -13.85
N VAL A 184 2.37 16.36 -14.79
CA VAL A 184 1.46 17.40 -15.31
C VAL A 184 0.32 16.71 -16.08
N MET A 185 -0.92 17.05 -15.74
CA MET A 185 -2.07 16.51 -16.46
C MET A 185 -2.06 17.01 -17.91
N GLN A 186 -2.38 16.12 -18.85
CA GLN A 186 -2.36 16.43 -20.29
C GLN A 186 -3.70 16.98 -20.79
N ASN A 187 -4.79 16.72 -20.06
CA ASN A 187 -6.13 17.16 -20.39
C ASN A 187 -6.79 17.82 -19.19
N GLU A 188 -7.72 18.73 -19.45
CA GLU A 188 -8.51 19.43 -18.44
C GLU A 188 -9.29 18.41 -17.59
N PRO A 189 -9.16 18.48 -16.26
CA PRO A 189 -9.96 17.66 -15.36
C PRO A 189 -11.45 18.00 -15.45
N VAL A 190 -12.27 16.99 -15.18
CA VAL A 190 -13.69 17.17 -14.88
C VAL A 190 -13.95 16.94 -13.41
N ARG A 191 -15.11 17.34 -12.90
CA ARG A 191 -15.55 17.04 -11.53
C ARG A 191 -16.88 16.30 -11.53
N VAL A 192 -17.06 15.46 -10.52
CA VAL A 192 -18.30 14.71 -10.29
C VAL A 192 -18.74 14.86 -8.84
N LYS A 193 -20.04 15.06 -8.64
CA LYS A 193 -20.68 14.97 -7.33
C LYS A 193 -21.24 13.57 -7.12
N THR A 194 -20.74 12.89 -6.10
CA THR A 194 -21.16 11.54 -5.73
C THR A 194 -21.01 11.31 -4.23
N GLU A 195 -21.90 10.51 -3.66
CA GLU A 195 -21.79 10.01 -2.29
C GLU A 195 -21.01 8.68 -2.23
N ASN A 196 -20.83 8.02 -3.38
CA ASN A 196 -20.18 6.73 -3.49
C ASN A 196 -19.05 6.78 -4.53
N TRP A 197 -17.95 7.44 -4.13
CA TRP A 197 -16.78 7.64 -4.97
C TRP A 197 -16.28 6.36 -5.63
N ARG A 198 -16.15 5.28 -4.85
CA ARG A 198 -15.62 4.01 -5.34
C ARG A 198 -16.46 3.46 -6.49
N ASP A 199 -17.77 3.33 -6.28
CA ASP A 199 -18.63 2.69 -7.30
C ASP A 199 -18.79 3.60 -8.52
N THR A 200 -18.67 4.93 -8.35
CA THR A 200 -18.60 5.89 -9.46
C THR A 200 -17.30 5.74 -10.27
N ILE A 201 -16.14 5.55 -9.64
CA ILE A 201 -14.83 5.64 -10.32
C ILE A 201 -14.26 4.29 -10.76
N VAL A 202 -14.68 3.17 -10.19
CA VAL A 202 -14.27 1.83 -10.68
C VAL A 202 -14.56 1.64 -12.18
N PRO A 203 -15.71 2.04 -12.74
CA PRO A 203 -15.95 2.00 -14.19
C PRO A 203 -14.94 2.84 -15.00
N TRP A 204 -14.63 4.07 -14.56
CA TRP A 204 -13.60 4.93 -15.18
C TRP A 204 -12.24 4.24 -15.19
N TYR A 205 -11.85 3.60 -14.07
CA TYR A 205 -10.55 2.95 -13.98
C TYR A 205 -10.45 1.72 -14.87
N LYS A 206 -11.52 0.92 -14.98
CA LYS A 206 -11.54 -0.28 -15.84
C LYS A 206 -11.50 0.05 -17.33
N ASP A 207 -11.87 1.26 -17.72
CA ASP A 207 -11.80 1.72 -19.09
C ASP A 207 -10.51 2.51 -19.33
N VAL A 208 -9.49 1.83 -19.86
CA VAL A 208 -8.18 2.44 -20.15
C VAL A 208 -8.28 3.67 -21.06
N SER A 209 -9.33 3.80 -21.87
CA SER A 209 -9.54 4.96 -22.73
C SER A 209 -9.97 6.22 -21.98
N SER A 210 -10.46 6.07 -20.75
CA SER A 210 -10.91 7.14 -19.87
C SER A 210 -9.79 7.71 -18.98
N LEU A 211 -8.71 6.97 -18.75
CA LEU A 211 -7.54 7.39 -17.95
C LEU A 211 -6.91 8.75 -18.34
N PRO A 212 -6.94 9.20 -19.62
CA PRO A 212 -6.37 10.50 -20.00
C PRO A 212 -7.07 11.71 -19.37
N VAL A 213 -8.31 11.57 -18.89
CA VAL A 213 -9.08 12.66 -18.27
C VAL A 213 -9.29 12.37 -16.79
N ALA A 214 -8.77 13.27 -15.95
CA ALA A 214 -8.91 13.19 -14.51
C ALA A 214 -10.34 13.48 -14.07
N VAL A 215 -10.87 12.68 -13.14
CA VAL A 215 -12.15 12.96 -12.49
C VAL A 215 -11.90 13.40 -11.05
N LEU A 216 -12.39 14.58 -10.68
CA LEU A 216 -12.26 15.16 -9.35
C LEU A 216 -13.50 14.87 -8.51
N TRP A 217 -13.31 14.52 -7.24
CA TRP A 217 -14.43 14.39 -6.31
C TRP A 217 -14.84 15.76 -5.80
N ASP A 218 -15.97 16.27 -6.26
CA ASP A 218 -16.53 17.52 -5.75
C ASP A 218 -17.29 17.26 -4.45
N ARG A 219 -16.73 17.78 -3.35
CA ARG A 219 -17.32 17.75 -2.00
C ARG A 219 -17.69 19.15 -1.51
N GLY A 220 -17.79 20.12 -2.44
CA GLY A 220 -18.11 21.51 -2.16
C GLY A 220 -16.90 22.45 -2.10
N GLU A 221 -15.71 22.00 -2.48
CA GLU A 221 -14.52 22.84 -2.60
C GLU A 221 -14.74 23.94 -3.69
N PRO A 222 -14.71 25.25 -3.36
CA PRO A 222 -14.92 26.34 -4.32
C PRO A 222 -13.93 26.34 -5.49
N GLU A 223 -12.69 25.93 -5.24
CA GLU A 223 -11.60 25.86 -6.20
C GLU A 223 -11.89 24.87 -7.34
N LEU A 224 -12.79 23.90 -7.11
CA LEU A 224 -13.16 22.92 -8.11
C LEU A 224 -14.24 23.43 -9.07
N GLN A 225 -14.96 24.49 -8.72
CA GLN A 225 -16.10 24.99 -9.53
C GLN A 225 -15.69 25.53 -10.91
N ARG A 226 -14.38 25.75 -11.15
CA ARG A 226 -13.82 26.09 -12.47
C ARG A 226 -13.80 24.91 -13.45
N PHE A 227 -13.83 23.67 -12.95
CA PHE A 227 -13.82 22.46 -13.78
C PHE A 227 -15.25 22.07 -14.19
N GLU A 228 -15.37 21.49 -15.38
CA GLU A 228 -16.64 21.02 -15.94
C GLU A 228 -17.25 19.94 -15.05
N GLU A 229 -18.55 20.07 -14.74
CA GLU A 229 -19.30 19.06 -13.99
C GLU A 229 -19.87 18.00 -14.94
N VAL A 230 -19.56 16.74 -14.67
CA VAL A 230 -20.10 15.58 -15.39
C VAL A 230 -21.01 14.76 -14.48
N LEU A 231 -21.94 14.02 -15.08
CA LEU A 231 -22.78 13.06 -14.38
C LEU A 231 -22.01 11.76 -14.09
N GLN A 232 -22.47 11.01 -13.08
CA GLN A 232 -21.81 9.77 -12.65
C GLN A 232 -21.75 8.69 -13.74
N ASP A 233 -22.74 8.64 -14.62
CA ASP A 233 -22.81 7.70 -15.75
C ASP A 233 -21.98 8.14 -16.96
N GLN A 234 -21.41 9.34 -16.94
CA GLN A 234 -20.57 9.90 -18.00
C GLN A 234 -19.07 9.68 -17.75
N VAL A 235 -18.67 9.13 -16.60
CA VAL A 235 -17.25 9.00 -16.23
C VAL A 235 -16.45 8.11 -17.18
N THR A 236 -17.08 7.29 -18.02
CA THR A 236 -16.42 6.49 -19.07
C THR A 236 -16.50 7.10 -20.48
N ASN A 237 -16.99 8.34 -20.59
CA ASN A 237 -17.13 9.05 -21.86
C ASN A 237 -16.91 10.55 -21.62
N LEU A 238 -15.66 10.88 -21.34
CA LEU A 238 -15.25 12.21 -20.91
C LEU A 238 -14.75 13.07 -22.08
N PRO A 239 -14.99 14.40 -22.05
CA PRO A 239 -14.41 15.31 -23.04
C PRO A 239 -12.88 15.36 -22.89
N ILE A 240 -12.17 15.10 -23.99
CA ILE A 240 -10.72 15.22 -24.04
C ILE A 240 -10.37 16.63 -24.51
N THR A 241 -10.05 17.51 -23.56
CA THR A 241 -9.61 18.88 -23.82
C THR A 241 -8.15 19.03 -23.42
N PRO A 242 -7.20 19.12 -24.36
CA PRO A 242 -5.78 19.23 -24.04
C PRO A 242 -5.44 20.50 -23.27
N ILE A 243 -4.56 20.39 -22.27
CA ILE A 243 -3.99 21.53 -21.57
C ILE A 243 -2.81 22.05 -22.39
N ALA A 244 -2.86 23.32 -22.79
CA ALA A 244 -1.74 24.00 -23.44
C ALA A 244 -0.69 24.41 -22.38
N SER A 245 0.12 23.44 -21.94
CA SER A 245 1.24 23.68 -21.02
C SER A 245 2.56 23.26 -21.66
N GLU A 246 3.51 24.19 -21.71
CA GLU A 246 4.92 23.90 -22.00
C GLU A 246 5.71 23.54 -20.73
N GLY A 247 5.05 23.58 -19.56
CA GLY A 247 5.69 23.32 -18.27
C GLY A 247 5.84 21.83 -17.97
N GLN A 248 6.83 21.49 -17.16
CA GLN A 248 7.15 20.13 -16.76
C GLN A 248 7.54 20.05 -15.28
N VAL A 249 7.43 18.84 -14.72
CA VAL A 249 8.04 18.50 -13.43
C VAL A 249 9.55 18.34 -13.66
N LEU A 250 10.36 18.99 -12.83
CA LEU A 250 11.81 19.00 -12.95
C LEU A 250 12.48 17.97 -12.04
N THR A 251 12.01 17.90 -10.80
CA THR A 251 12.50 16.97 -9.78
C THR A 251 11.35 16.56 -8.89
N GLU A 252 11.40 15.32 -8.39
CA GLU A 252 10.51 14.85 -7.34
C GLU A 252 11.33 14.07 -6.30
N THR A 253 10.88 14.11 -5.05
CA THR A 253 11.42 13.32 -3.95
C THR A 253 10.26 12.84 -3.10
N VAL A 254 10.17 11.53 -2.91
CA VAL A 254 9.11 10.87 -2.15
C VAL A 254 9.71 10.26 -0.90
N GLU A 255 9.17 10.65 0.25
CA GLU A 255 9.46 10.12 1.57
C GLU A 255 8.16 9.55 2.18
N ASN A 256 8.26 8.87 3.32
CA ASN A 256 7.11 8.22 3.97
C ASN A 256 5.93 9.18 4.25
N GLU A 257 6.22 10.41 4.64
CA GLU A 257 5.21 11.42 5.04
C GLU A 257 5.37 12.73 4.28
N ARG A 258 6.10 12.73 3.17
CA ARG A 258 6.41 13.95 2.42
C ARG A 258 6.65 13.66 0.94
N ILE A 259 6.14 14.53 0.08
CA ILE A 259 6.46 14.56 -1.35
C ILE A 259 6.87 15.99 -1.68
N ILE A 260 8.07 16.19 -2.19
CA ILE A 260 8.58 17.49 -2.62
C ILE A 260 8.81 17.41 -4.13
N PHE A 261 8.37 18.40 -4.88
CA PHE A 261 8.68 18.50 -6.29
C PHE A 261 8.88 19.96 -6.74
N GLU A 262 9.69 20.12 -7.80
CA GLU A 262 9.80 21.38 -8.52
C GLU A 262 9.13 21.28 -9.88
N THR A 263 8.44 22.35 -10.30
CA THR A 263 7.76 22.39 -11.60
C THR A 263 7.86 23.76 -12.26
N THR A 264 7.82 23.78 -13.59
CA THR A 264 7.62 25.00 -14.38
C THR A 264 6.16 25.21 -14.78
N ALA A 265 5.29 24.21 -14.61
CA ALA A 265 3.87 24.24 -14.96
C ALA A 265 3.00 24.91 -13.86
N ILE A 266 3.37 26.12 -13.42
CA ILE A 266 2.63 26.84 -12.38
C ILE A 266 1.21 27.15 -12.87
N GLY A 267 0.21 26.94 -12.00
CA GLY A 267 -1.22 27.11 -12.30
C GLY A 267 -1.87 25.94 -13.03
N GLN A 268 -1.11 24.90 -13.39
CA GLN A 268 -1.61 23.72 -14.09
C GLN A 268 -1.86 22.54 -13.14
N PRO A 269 -2.88 21.72 -13.38
CA PRO A 269 -3.15 20.56 -12.52
C PRO A 269 -2.07 19.48 -12.66
N HIS A 270 -1.62 18.96 -11.52
CA HIS A 270 -0.64 17.88 -11.42
C HIS A 270 -1.26 16.66 -10.74
N TRP A 271 -1.04 15.49 -11.33
CA TRP A 271 -1.21 14.20 -10.66
C TRP A 271 -0.20 14.04 -9.53
N ILE A 272 -0.66 13.54 -8.39
CA ILE A 272 0.16 12.95 -7.35
C ILE A 272 -0.31 11.50 -7.20
N LYS A 273 0.43 10.55 -7.79
CA LYS A 273 0.11 9.11 -7.90
C LYS A 273 0.33 8.34 -6.60
N MET A 274 -0.17 8.92 -5.51
CA MET A 274 -0.16 8.42 -4.15
C MET A 274 -1.60 8.43 -3.62
N SER A 275 -1.98 7.42 -2.82
CA SER A 275 -3.33 7.36 -2.27
C SER A 275 -3.65 8.62 -1.45
N TYR A 276 -4.80 9.22 -1.74
CA TYR A 276 -5.33 10.31 -0.93
C TYR A 276 -5.62 9.83 0.49
N PHE A 277 -5.40 10.73 1.45
CA PHE A 277 -5.86 10.63 2.82
C PHE A 277 -6.09 12.05 3.37
N PRO A 278 -7.11 12.30 4.22
CA PRO A 278 -7.44 13.65 4.69
C PRO A 278 -6.31 14.41 5.43
N ASN A 279 -5.32 13.70 5.95
CA ASN A 279 -4.17 14.30 6.62
C ASN A 279 -3.13 14.88 5.67
N TRP A 280 -3.13 14.51 4.38
CA TRP A 280 -2.25 15.18 3.42
C TRP A 280 -2.58 16.68 3.36
N LYS A 281 -1.54 17.50 3.41
CA LYS A 281 -1.57 18.95 3.26
C LYS A 281 -0.55 19.35 2.22
N VAL A 282 -0.70 20.55 1.66
CA VAL A 282 0.21 21.07 0.64
C VAL A 282 0.64 22.50 0.97
N LYS A 283 1.86 22.85 0.59
CA LYS A 283 2.40 24.22 0.53
C LYS A 283 2.88 24.50 -0.89
N GLY A 284 2.72 25.74 -1.34
CA GLY A 284 3.09 26.15 -2.70
C GLY A 284 2.10 25.70 -3.78
N ALA A 285 0.90 25.23 -3.40
CA ALA A 285 -0.15 24.80 -4.32
C ALA A 285 -1.55 24.86 -3.68
N GLU A 286 -2.58 24.82 -4.51
CA GLU A 286 -3.96 24.54 -4.09
C GLU A 286 -4.21 23.03 -4.01
N GLY A 287 -5.06 22.59 -3.08
CA GLY A 287 -5.39 21.19 -2.82
C GLY A 287 -4.85 20.68 -1.48
N PRO A 288 -4.48 19.39 -1.35
CA PRO A 288 -4.67 18.32 -2.33
C PRO A 288 -6.16 17.96 -2.49
N PHE A 289 -6.61 17.86 -3.73
CA PHE A 289 -7.96 17.42 -4.10
C PHE A 289 -7.98 15.91 -4.33
N VAL A 290 -9.10 15.25 -4.04
CA VAL A 290 -9.27 13.83 -4.41
C VAL A 290 -9.48 13.75 -5.92
N VAL A 291 -8.69 12.90 -6.57
CA VAL A 291 -8.79 12.66 -8.01
C VAL A 291 -8.78 11.16 -8.30
N SER A 292 -9.39 10.75 -9.40
CA SER A 292 -9.46 9.36 -9.84
C SER A 292 -8.05 8.73 -9.99
N PRO A 293 -7.86 7.46 -9.62
CA PRO A 293 -8.84 6.56 -9.04
C PRO A 293 -9.10 6.83 -7.55
N SER A 294 -8.10 7.28 -6.80
CA SER A 294 -8.19 7.79 -5.42
C SER A 294 -6.85 8.46 -5.06
N PHE A 295 -6.26 9.11 -6.06
CA PHE A 295 -5.01 9.84 -5.97
C PHE A 295 -5.26 11.26 -5.48
N MET A 296 -4.20 12.07 -5.47
CA MET A 296 -4.31 13.50 -5.19
C MET A 296 -4.03 14.33 -6.44
N MET A 297 -4.74 15.44 -6.58
CA MET A 297 -4.40 16.51 -7.52
C MET A 297 -3.99 17.75 -6.74
N VAL A 298 -2.94 18.43 -7.21
CA VAL A 298 -2.56 19.76 -6.73
C VAL A 298 -2.43 20.72 -7.91
N ILE A 299 -2.63 22.02 -7.66
CA ILE A 299 -2.43 23.08 -8.65
C ILE A 299 -1.34 24.02 -8.11
N PRO A 300 -0.09 23.92 -8.58
CA PRO A 300 1.03 24.69 -8.05
C PRO A 300 0.82 26.20 -8.19
N THR A 301 1.05 26.93 -7.11
CA THR A 301 1.09 28.40 -7.06
C THR A 301 2.52 28.91 -6.99
N GLU A 302 3.46 28.04 -6.63
CA GLU A 302 4.90 28.30 -6.52
C GLU A 302 5.68 27.23 -7.31
N ARG A 303 6.97 27.50 -7.54
CA ARG A 303 7.86 26.57 -8.26
C ARG A 303 8.11 25.28 -7.47
N GLU A 304 8.32 25.41 -6.17
CA GLU A 304 8.54 24.29 -5.25
C GLU A 304 7.24 24.00 -4.51
N VAL A 305 6.81 22.74 -4.55
CA VAL A 305 5.59 22.28 -3.88
C VAL A 305 5.96 21.19 -2.90
N THR A 306 5.43 21.29 -1.68
CA THR A 306 5.60 20.27 -0.64
C THR A 306 4.25 19.74 -0.19
N LEU A 307 3.98 18.47 -0.46
CA LEU A 307 2.95 17.72 0.23
C LEU A 307 3.53 17.10 1.50
N TYR A 308 2.82 17.20 2.62
CA TYR A 308 3.24 16.60 3.89
C TYR A 308 2.06 16.00 4.63
N TYR A 309 2.31 14.93 5.37
CA TYR A 309 1.30 14.28 6.19
C TYR A 309 1.15 15.04 7.52
N GLY A 310 -0.03 15.62 7.75
CA GLY A 310 -0.34 16.38 8.96
C GLY A 310 -0.65 15.50 10.16
N SER A 311 -0.29 15.98 11.36
CA SER A 311 -0.70 15.36 12.62
C SER A 311 -2.16 15.68 12.95
N THR A 312 -2.93 14.70 13.44
CA THR A 312 -4.25 14.93 14.02
C THR A 312 -4.15 15.25 15.52
N ALA A 313 -5.21 15.85 16.09
CA ALA A 313 -5.27 16.07 17.55
C ALA A 313 -5.12 14.75 18.32
N SER A 314 -5.71 13.66 17.82
CA SER A 314 -5.56 12.32 18.38
C SER A 314 -4.12 11.83 18.36
N ASN A 315 -3.35 12.13 17.30
CA ASN A 315 -1.93 11.79 17.23
C ASN A 315 -1.15 12.52 18.34
N THR A 316 -1.38 13.82 18.51
CA THR A 316 -0.72 14.63 19.53
C THR A 316 -1.06 14.13 20.95
N VAL A 317 -2.34 13.86 21.22
CA VAL A 317 -2.78 13.31 22.53
C VAL A 317 -2.14 11.95 22.79
N GLY A 318 -2.13 11.07 21.79
CA GLY A 318 -1.49 9.76 21.87
C GLY A 318 -0.01 9.86 22.22
N GLN A 319 0.74 10.73 21.53
CA GLN A 319 2.16 10.98 21.81
C GLN A 319 2.38 11.49 23.24
N VAL A 320 1.56 12.43 23.72
CA VAL A 320 1.65 12.93 25.10
C VAL A 320 1.37 11.81 26.11
N LEU A 321 0.33 10.99 25.89
CA LEU A 321 0.02 9.86 26.75
C LEU A 321 1.14 8.81 26.75
N THR A 322 1.79 8.56 25.62
CA THR A 322 2.96 7.68 25.54
C THR A 322 4.13 8.20 26.36
N VAL A 323 4.42 9.51 26.28
CA VAL A 323 5.48 10.14 27.10
C VAL A 323 5.15 10.04 28.59
N ILE A 324 3.89 10.30 28.98
CA ILE A 324 3.43 10.14 30.37
C ILE A 324 3.57 8.68 30.81
N GLY A 325 3.17 7.72 29.97
CA GLY A 325 3.32 6.29 30.25
C GLY A 325 4.77 5.89 30.52
N TRP A 326 5.71 6.33 29.68
CA TRP A 326 7.14 6.11 29.89
C TRP A 326 7.64 6.77 31.16
N ALA A 327 7.22 8.01 31.45
CA ALA A 327 7.59 8.69 32.68
C ALA A 327 7.12 7.91 33.93
N VAL A 328 5.92 7.34 33.90
CA VAL A 328 5.41 6.48 34.97
C VAL A 328 6.25 5.21 35.11
N VAL A 329 6.53 4.49 34.00
CA VAL A 329 7.36 3.28 34.02
C VAL A 329 8.74 3.56 34.62
N LEU A 330 9.41 4.62 34.15
CA LEU A 330 10.72 5.03 34.66
C LEU A 330 10.67 5.42 36.13
N SER A 331 9.60 6.10 36.56
CA SER A 331 9.41 6.48 37.98
C SER A 331 9.30 5.24 38.88
N VAL A 332 8.52 4.24 38.47
CA VAL A 332 8.40 2.98 39.22
C VAL A 332 9.74 2.24 39.29
N LEU A 333 10.44 2.12 38.16
CA LEU A 333 11.75 1.48 38.11
C LEU A 333 12.77 2.20 39.00
N LEU A 334 12.76 3.53 39.03
CA LEU A 334 13.63 4.33 39.89
C LEU A 334 13.30 4.12 41.39
N ILE A 335 12.01 4.09 41.74
CA ILE A 335 11.56 3.81 43.11
C ILE A 335 12.02 2.43 43.56
N GLU A 336 11.85 1.41 42.72
CA GLU A 336 12.28 0.04 43.03
C GLU A 336 13.81 -0.07 43.16
N LEU A 337 14.58 0.61 42.29
CA LEU A 337 16.03 0.68 42.40
C LEU A 337 16.48 1.33 43.71
N VAL A 338 15.85 2.43 44.12
CA VAL A 338 16.14 3.09 45.40
C VAL A 338 15.79 2.20 46.59
N ARG A 339 14.64 1.50 46.53
CA ARG A 339 14.23 0.53 47.57
C ARG A 339 15.23 -0.61 47.69
N TRP A 340 15.64 -1.19 46.56
CA TRP A 340 16.65 -2.26 46.51
C TRP A 340 17.98 -1.80 47.12
N ARG A 341 18.50 -0.63 46.73
CA ARG A 341 19.73 -0.06 47.31
C ARG A 341 19.64 0.22 48.80
N ARG A 342 18.46 0.64 49.29
CA ARG A 342 18.24 0.84 50.73
C ARG A 342 18.24 -0.49 51.49
N ARG A 343 17.56 -1.52 50.98
CA ARG A 343 17.56 -2.87 51.56
C ARG A 343 18.98 -3.45 51.65
N ALA A 344 19.76 -3.34 50.57
CA ALA A 344 21.14 -3.79 50.53
C ALA A 344 22.09 -3.06 51.50
N LYS A 345 21.73 -1.84 51.97
CA LYS A 345 22.48 -1.12 53.00
C LYS A 345 22.04 -1.47 54.43
N THR A 346 20.82 -1.97 54.62
CA THR A 346 20.25 -2.30 55.94
C THR A 346 20.45 -3.76 56.37
N GLU A 347 20.93 -4.63 55.49
CA GLU A 347 21.48 -5.93 55.89
C GLU A 347 22.99 -5.77 56.10
N PRO A 348 23.49 -5.69 57.35
CA PRO A 348 24.90 -5.91 57.56
C PRO A 348 25.17 -7.37 57.19
N LEU A 349 26.25 -7.60 56.43
CA LEU A 349 26.91 -8.90 56.42
C LEU A 349 27.04 -9.35 57.87
N LEU A 350 26.26 -10.35 58.28
CA LEU A 350 26.57 -11.19 59.43
C LEU A 350 27.83 -11.97 59.07
N LEU A 351 28.96 -11.26 59.05
CA LEU A 351 30.30 -11.79 59.17
C LEU A 351 30.70 -11.54 60.61
N ASP A 352 30.50 -12.56 61.44
CA ASP A 352 31.52 -13.14 62.33
C ASP A 352 30.85 -13.93 63.46
N SER A 353 31.03 -15.26 63.43
CA SER A 353 31.83 -16.01 64.43
C SER A 353 31.77 -17.51 64.14
#